data_AF-A0A9D6V8W6-F1
#
_entry.id   AF-A0A9D6V8W6-F1
#
_cell.length_a   1.000
_cell.length_b   1.000
_cell.length_c   1.000
_cell.angle_alpha   90.00
_cell.angle_beta   90.00
_cell.angle_gamma   90.00
#
_symmetry.space_group_name_H-M   'P 1'
#
loop_
_entity.id
_entity.type
_entity.pdbx_description
1 polymer ?
#
loop_
_entity_poly.entity_id
_entity_poly.type
_entity_poly.pdbx_seq_one_letter_code
_entity_poly.pdbx_strand_id
1 'polypeptide(L)'
;MNIQGEKKDLLAEEWIKKAKDDELNASSILKHRDGTPSGVCLLSHQMAEKYFKAYLVLKKGSYPKIHFLDKLTEISMKIDHSFIELKEEVALLDPFYTPTRYPGDYSDFLWDDAEKAFRATLRIKEFILDKII
;
A
#
# COMPACT_ATOMS: atom_id res chain seq x y z
N MET A 1 -0.23 -20.25 -25.39
CA MET A 1 -0.61 -19.50 -24.18
C MET A 1 0.35 -19.89 -23.06
N ASN A 2 1.05 -18.92 -22.46
CA ASN A 2 2.02 -19.18 -21.40
C ASN A 2 1.27 -19.23 -20.06
N ILE A 3 0.90 -20.43 -19.63
CA ILE A 3 0.11 -20.69 -18.42
C ILE A 3 0.73 -20.05 -17.17
N GLN A 4 2.06 -19.92 -17.13
CA GLN A 4 2.76 -19.30 -16.00
C GLN A 4 2.65 -17.76 -16.00
N GLY A 5 2.56 -17.14 -17.18
CA GLY A 5 2.29 -15.71 -17.33
C GLY A 5 0.85 -15.38 -16.91
N GLU A 6 -0.13 -16.14 -17.42
CA GLU A 6 -1.54 -15.93 -17.11
C GLU A 6 -1.85 -16.06 -15.61
N LYS A 7 -1.25 -17.02 -14.91
CA LYS A 7 -1.41 -17.17 -13.45
C LYS A 7 -0.87 -15.99 -12.65
N LYS A 8 0.22 -15.39 -13.13
CA LYS A 8 0.88 -14.25 -12.49
C LYS A 8 0.05 -12.98 -12.69
N ASP A 9 -0.50 -12.78 -13.88
CA ASP A 9 -1.37 -11.63 -14.19
C ASP A 9 -2.64 -11.68 -13.34
N LEU A 10 -3.31 -12.84 -13.27
CA LEU A 10 -4.48 -13.05 -12.39
C LEU A 10 -4.16 -12.75 -10.91
N LEU A 11 -3.02 -13.24 -10.41
CA LEU A 11 -2.63 -13.00 -9.02
C LEU A 11 -2.33 -11.51 -8.75
N ALA A 12 -1.77 -10.79 -9.72
CA ALA A 12 -1.55 -9.35 -9.59
C ALA A 12 -2.87 -8.58 -9.60
N GLU A 13 -3.82 -8.97 -10.47
CA GLU A 13 -5.17 -8.41 -10.50
C GLU A 13 -5.89 -8.60 -9.17
N GLU A 14 -5.74 -9.76 -8.51
CA GLU A 14 -6.29 -9.99 -7.17
C GLU A 14 -5.72 -9.04 -6.12
N TRP A 15 -4.42 -8.74 -6.18
CA TRP A 15 -3.79 -7.76 -5.30
C TRP A 15 -4.32 -6.35 -5.55
N ILE A 16 -4.42 -5.95 -6.82
CA ILE A 16 -4.96 -4.65 -7.22
C ILE A 16 -6.42 -4.52 -6.79
N LYS A 17 -7.23 -5.57 -6.95
CA LYS A 17 -8.63 -5.59 -6.48
C LYS A 17 -8.72 -5.34 -4.99
N LYS A 18 -7.92 -6.06 -4.18
CA LYS A 18 -7.88 -5.84 -2.72
C LYS A 18 -7.40 -4.44 -2.34
N ALA A 19 -6.50 -3.83 -3.12
CA ALA A 19 -6.06 -2.46 -2.89
C ALA A 19 -7.17 -1.44 -3.18
N LYS A 20 -7.98 -1.69 -4.22
CA LYS A 20 -9.16 -0.88 -4.55
C LYS A 20 -10.26 -0.98 -3.48
N ASP A 21 -10.44 -2.16 -2.87
CA ASP A 21 -11.37 -2.32 -1.75
C ASP A 21 -10.93 -1.46 -0.54
N ASP A 22 -9.63 -1.44 -0.22
CA ASP A 22 -9.10 -0.57 0.85
C ASP A 22 -9.30 0.92 0.51
N GLU A 23 -9.06 1.32 -0.74
CA GLU A 23 -9.24 2.69 -1.22
C GLU A 23 -10.70 3.15 -1.07
N LEU A 24 -11.65 2.31 -1.46
CA LEU A 24 -13.07 2.58 -1.33
C LEU A 24 -13.45 2.78 0.14
N ASN A 25 -12.98 1.90 1.02
CA ASN A 25 -13.26 1.99 2.46
C ASN A 25 -12.63 3.23 3.10
N ALA A 26 -11.34 3.49 2.82
CA ALA A 26 -10.62 4.65 3.36
C ALA A 26 -11.23 5.97 2.90
N SER A 27 -11.57 6.08 1.61
CA SER A 27 -12.22 7.27 1.05
C SER A 27 -13.63 7.49 1.62
N SER A 28 -14.40 6.42 1.83
CA SER A 28 -15.72 6.50 2.49
C SER A 28 -15.59 7.04 3.92
N ILE A 29 -14.68 6.47 4.72
CA ILE A 29 -14.46 6.91 6.11
C ILE A 29 -13.99 8.37 6.16
N LEU A 30 -13.07 8.77 5.27
CA LEU A 30 -12.62 10.17 5.20
C LEU A 30 -13.77 11.12 4.84
N LYS A 31 -14.65 10.72 3.92
CA LYS A 31 -15.77 11.54 3.47
C LYS A 31 -16.87 11.68 4.53
N HIS A 32 -17.24 10.58 5.17
CA HIS A 32 -18.40 10.51 6.05
C HIS A 32 -18.06 10.63 7.53
N ARG A 33 -16.79 10.47 7.90
CA ARG A 33 -16.30 10.46 9.28
C ARG A 33 -17.05 9.45 10.16
N ASP A 34 -17.47 8.33 9.56
CA ASP A 34 -18.22 7.22 10.17
C ASP A 34 -17.32 6.03 10.56
N GLY A 35 -16.02 6.30 10.69
CA GLY A 35 -14.99 5.39 11.17
C GLY A 35 -13.92 6.15 11.95
N THR A 36 -12.74 5.55 12.12
CA THR A 36 -11.66 6.16 12.91
C THR A 36 -10.51 6.65 12.03
N PRO A 37 -9.77 7.70 12.45
CA PRO A 37 -8.54 8.11 11.78
C PRO A 37 -7.50 6.99 11.71
N SER A 38 -7.37 6.20 12.79
CA SER A 38 -6.48 5.04 12.84
C SER A 38 -6.85 3.97 11.81
N GLY A 39 -8.15 3.76 11.55
CA GLY A 39 -8.64 2.85 10.53
C GLY A 39 -8.23 3.29 9.13
N VAL A 40 -8.33 4.59 8.81
CA VAL A 40 -7.87 5.14 7.53
C VAL A 40 -6.36 5.00 7.38
N CYS A 41 -5.58 5.26 8.43
CA CYS A 41 -4.13 5.12 8.39
C CYS A 41 -3.72 3.66 8.09
N LEU A 42 -4.36 2.70 8.75
CA LEU A 42 -4.12 1.27 8.52
C LEU A 42 -4.52 0.84 7.11
N LEU A 43 -5.70 1.24 6.63
CA LEU A 43 -6.14 0.94 5.26
C LEU A 43 -5.21 1.56 4.21
N SER A 44 -4.72 2.78 4.45
CA SER A 44 -3.77 3.45 3.55
C SER A 44 -2.45 2.67 3.45
N HIS A 45 -1.91 2.23 4.58
CA HIS A 45 -0.72 1.37 4.58
C HIS A 45 -0.97 0.04 3.84
N GLN A 46 -2.10 -0.64 4.13
CA GLN A 46 -2.44 -1.91 3.47
C GLN A 46 -2.64 -1.77 1.95
N MET A 47 -3.28 -0.69 1.52
CA MET A 47 -3.46 -0.37 0.11
C MET A 47 -2.11 -0.21 -0.58
N ALA A 48 -1.16 0.53 0.01
CA ALA A 48 0.21 0.66 -0.52
C ALA A 48 0.90 -0.72 -0.61
N GLU A 49 0.86 -1.51 0.47
CA GLU A 49 1.44 -2.86 0.52
C GLU A 49 0.93 -3.75 -0.62
N LYS A 50 -0.38 -3.69 -0.90
CA LYS A 50 -1.03 -4.48 -1.95
C LYS A 50 -0.59 -4.06 -3.35
N TYR A 51 -0.42 -2.76 -3.61
CA TYR A 51 0.15 -2.29 -4.89
C TYR A 51 1.61 -2.74 -5.08
N PHE A 52 2.44 -2.63 -4.04
CA PHE A 52 3.80 -3.17 -4.07
C PHE A 52 3.83 -4.66 -4.40
N LYS A 53 2.93 -5.45 -3.78
CA LYS A 53 2.82 -6.89 -4.04
C LYS A 53 2.34 -7.18 -5.46
N ALA A 54 1.40 -6.41 -6.00
CA ALA A 54 1.00 -6.53 -7.40
C ALA A 54 2.18 -6.28 -8.36
N TYR A 55 2.95 -5.22 -8.13
CA TYR A 55 4.16 -4.93 -8.90
C TYR A 55 5.17 -6.09 -8.84
N LEU A 56 5.47 -6.58 -7.64
CA LEU A 56 6.44 -7.67 -7.46
C LEU A 56 5.96 -8.98 -8.09
N VAL A 57 4.67 -9.30 -8.01
CA VAL A 57 4.08 -10.41 -8.76
C VAL A 57 4.34 -10.20 -10.25
N LEU A 58 4.01 -9.03 -10.82
CA LEU A 58 4.17 -8.73 -12.25
C LEU A 58 5.62 -8.64 -12.73
N LYS A 59 6.59 -8.36 -11.87
CA LYS A 59 8.01 -8.31 -12.28
C LYS A 59 8.78 -9.59 -11.96
N LYS A 60 8.48 -10.27 -10.85
CA LYS A 60 9.23 -11.44 -10.34
C LYS A 60 8.44 -12.75 -10.31
N GLY A 61 7.13 -12.72 -10.50
CA GLY A 61 6.25 -13.89 -10.37
C GLY A 61 5.97 -14.32 -8.94
N SER A 62 6.42 -13.55 -7.94
CA SER A 62 6.20 -13.83 -6.51
C SER A 62 6.29 -12.54 -5.68
N TYR A 63 5.83 -12.61 -4.44
CA TYR A 63 5.89 -11.51 -3.48
C TYR A 63 6.32 -12.04 -2.09
N PRO A 64 7.04 -11.24 -1.29
CA PRO A 64 7.37 -11.61 0.08
C PRO A 64 6.15 -11.48 1.00
N LYS A 65 6.01 -12.38 1.97
CA LYS A 65 4.97 -12.32 3.01
C LYS A 65 5.42 -11.43 4.17
N ILE A 66 5.62 -10.15 3.89
CA ILE A 66 5.99 -9.10 4.85
C ILE A 66 5.02 -7.93 4.71
N HIS A 67 5.04 -7.03 5.69
CA HIS A 67 4.19 -5.84 5.75
C HIS A 67 4.98 -4.53 5.67
N PHE A 68 6.30 -4.56 5.86
CA PHE A 68 7.12 -3.36 5.89
C PHE A 68 7.31 -2.77 4.47
N LEU A 69 6.84 -1.55 4.26
CA LEU A 69 6.89 -0.87 2.97
C LEU A 69 8.32 -0.48 2.61
N ASP A 70 9.18 -0.15 3.58
CA ASP A 70 10.62 0.05 3.36
C ASP A 70 11.28 -1.16 2.69
N LYS A 71 11.00 -2.37 3.15
CA LYS A 71 11.52 -3.63 2.59
C LYS A 71 10.93 -3.95 1.24
N LEU A 72 9.65 -3.68 1.03
CA LEU A 72 9.04 -3.82 -0.29
C LEU A 72 9.69 -2.85 -1.29
N THR A 73 9.98 -1.62 -0.86
CA THR A 73 10.68 -0.60 -1.65
C THR A 73 12.10 -1.03 -1.98
N GLU A 74 12.88 -1.50 -1.02
CA GLU A 74 14.23 -2.03 -1.24
C GLU A 74 14.24 -3.19 -2.27
N ILE A 75 13.24 -4.07 -2.22
CA ILE A 75 13.12 -5.17 -3.18
C ILE A 75 12.73 -4.66 -4.57
N SER A 76 11.79 -3.72 -4.67
CA SER A 76 11.37 -3.11 -5.93
C SER A 76 12.48 -2.29 -6.58
N MET A 77 13.30 -1.58 -5.80
CA MET A 77 14.45 -0.82 -6.27
C MET A 77 15.52 -1.68 -6.97
N LYS A 78 15.61 -2.97 -6.62
CA LYS A 78 16.51 -3.91 -7.32
C LYS A 78 16.04 -4.24 -8.74
N ILE A 79 14.80 -3.89 -9.08
CA ILE A 79 14.18 -4.09 -10.39
C ILE A 79 14.12 -2.76 -11.14
N ASP A 80 13.63 -1.71 -10.46
CA ASP A 80 13.51 -0.36 -10.98
C ASP A 80 13.92 0.64 -9.89
N HIS A 81 15.07 1.28 -10.06
CA HIS A 81 15.62 2.19 -9.07
C HIS A 81 14.71 3.41 -8.81
N SER A 82 13.80 3.77 -9.72
CA SER A 82 12.91 4.93 -9.51
C SER A 82 12.00 4.77 -8.29
N PHE A 83 11.85 3.57 -7.74
CA PHE A 83 11.15 3.34 -6.46
C PHE A 83 11.76 4.11 -5.28
N ILE A 84 12.99 4.63 -5.40
CA ILE A 84 13.57 5.55 -4.42
C ILE A 84 12.73 6.83 -4.24
N GLU A 85 11.96 7.23 -5.24
CA GLU A 85 11.09 8.40 -5.21
C GLU A 85 9.96 8.28 -4.18
N LEU A 86 9.60 7.05 -3.77
CA LEU A 86 8.54 6.78 -2.79
C LEU A 86 9.02 6.79 -1.34
N LYS A 87 10.29 7.16 -1.08
CA LYS A 87 10.91 7.05 0.24
C LYS A 87 10.17 7.86 1.31
N GLU A 88 9.65 9.03 0.95
CA GLU A 88 8.95 9.91 1.89
C GLU A 88 7.57 9.36 2.27
N GLU A 89 6.80 8.89 1.29
CA GLU A 89 5.50 8.28 1.48
C GLU A 89 5.60 6.99 2.31
N VAL A 90 6.61 6.17 2.03
CA VAL A 90 6.89 4.93 2.77
C VAL A 90 7.25 5.22 4.22
N ALA A 91 8.16 6.18 4.46
CA ALA A 91 8.56 6.58 5.80
C ALA A 91 7.40 7.17 6.63
N LEU A 92 6.42 7.81 5.97
CA LEU A 92 5.20 8.30 6.60
C LEU A 92 4.24 7.15 6.98
N LEU A 93 4.09 6.15 6.12
CA LEU A 93 3.09 5.08 6.27
C LEU A 93 3.52 3.96 7.22
N ASP A 94 4.79 3.53 7.19
CA ASP A 94 5.29 2.41 7.99
C ASP A 94 4.99 2.55 9.51
N PRO A 95 5.15 3.74 10.13
CA PRO A 95 4.81 3.93 11.53
C PRO A 95 3.35 3.71 11.88
N PHE A 96 2.42 3.73 10.92
CA PHE A 96 0.99 3.52 11.19
C PHE A 96 0.60 2.05 11.29
N TYR A 97 1.44 1.11 10.83
CA TYR A 97 1.07 -0.31 10.76
C TYR A 97 0.97 -1.01 12.13
N THR A 98 1.92 -0.76 13.02
CA THR A 98 1.99 -1.42 14.34
C THR A 98 1.11 -0.71 15.39
N PRO A 99 1.21 0.62 15.57
CA PRO A 99 0.53 1.31 16.65
C PRO A 99 -0.99 1.42 16.47
N THR A 100 -1.51 1.26 15.25
CA THR A 100 -2.96 1.11 15.03
C THR A 100 -3.52 -0.20 15.59
N ARG A 101 -2.67 -1.17 15.95
CA ARG A 101 -3.08 -2.53 16.37
C ARG A 101 -2.81 -2.85 17.83
N TYR A 102 -1.99 -2.07 18.54
CA TYR A 102 -1.59 -2.35 19.92
C TYR A 102 -1.85 -1.12 20.83
N PRO A 103 -2.66 -1.27 21.90
CA PRO A 103 -2.87 -0.20 22.86
C PRO A 103 -1.55 0.23 23.54
N GLY A 104 -1.33 1.54 23.68
CA GLY A 104 -0.18 2.10 24.40
C GLY A 104 1.02 2.51 23.53
N ASP A 105 1.04 2.15 22.25
CA ASP A 105 2.17 2.42 21.34
C ASP A 105 2.04 3.72 20.53
N TYR A 106 0.93 4.46 20.65
CA TYR A 106 0.72 5.74 19.95
C TYR A 106 -0.17 6.71 20.75
N SER A 107 0.06 8.02 20.59
CA SER A 107 -0.92 9.05 20.91
C SER A 107 -2.13 8.98 19.98
N ASP A 108 -3.25 9.61 20.32
CA ASP A 108 -4.45 9.58 19.49
C ASP A 108 -4.18 9.96 18.03
N PHE A 109 -4.62 9.12 17.10
CA PHE A 109 -4.53 9.38 15.66
C PHE A 109 -5.48 10.52 15.28
N LEU A 110 -4.98 11.53 14.58
CA LEU A 110 -5.78 12.67 14.15
C LEU A 110 -6.28 12.48 12.71
N TRP A 111 -7.35 13.19 12.36
CA TRP A 111 -7.85 13.21 10.98
C TRP A 111 -6.82 13.74 9.97
N ASP A 112 -5.94 14.64 10.39
CA ASP A 112 -4.83 15.11 9.56
C ASP A 112 -3.83 13.99 9.23
N ASP A 113 -3.55 13.08 10.17
CA ASP A 113 -2.73 11.89 9.93
C ASP A 113 -3.40 10.97 8.90
N ALA A 114 -4.70 10.74 9.05
CA ALA A 114 -5.49 9.94 8.12
C ALA A 114 -5.49 10.52 6.69
N GLU A 115 -5.63 11.84 6.55
CA GLU A 115 -5.58 12.51 5.26
C GLU A 115 -4.18 12.48 4.64
N LYS A 116 -3.12 12.67 5.43
CA LYS A 116 -1.73 12.53 4.98
C LYS A 116 -1.42 11.11 4.52
N ALA A 117 -1.82 10.11 5.30
CA ALA A 117 -1.66 8.70 4.97
C ALA A 117 -2.34 8.35 3.65
N PHE A 118 -3.60 8.76 3.49
CA PHE A 118 -4.35 8.47 2.27
C PHE A 118 -3.74 9.14 1.04
N ARG A 119 -3.32 10.41 1.14
CA ARG A 119 -2.60 11.11 0.05
C ARG A 119 -1.29 10.42 -0.33
N ALA A 120 -0.49 10.01 0.66
CA ALA A 120 0.77 9.29 0.41
C ALA A 120 0.52 7.97 -0.33
N THR A 121 -0.50 7.22 0.07
CA THR A 121 -0.88 5.97 -0.61
C THR A 121 -1.40 6.20 -2.04
N LEU A 122 -2.15 7.29 -2.30
CA LEU A 122 -2.56 7.62 -3.66
C LEU A 122 -1.36 7.88 -4.57
N ARG A 123 -0.33 8.59 -4.08
CA ARG A 123 0.91 8.80 -4.83
C ARG A 123 1.64 7.50 -5.14
N ILE A 124 1.72 6.58 -4.16
CA ILE A 124 2.28 5.23 -4.37
C ILE A 124 1.48 4.45 -5.41
N LYS A 125 0.14 4.49 -5.34
CA LYS A 125 -0.75 3.85 -6.32
C LYS A 125 -0.45 4.34 -7.72
N GLU A 126 -0.48 5.66 -7.95
CA GLU A 126 -0.24 6.26 -9.26
C GLU A 126 1.11 5.83 -9.81
N PHE A 127 2.17 6.02 -9.02
CA PHE A 127 3.52 5.62 -9.38
C PHE A 127 3.62 4.15 -9.77
N ILE A 128 3.01 3.24 -9.01
CA ILE A 128 3.09 1.80 -9.28
C ILE A 128 2.28 1.43 -10.51
N LEU A 129 1.08 1.99 -10.69
CA LEU A 129 0.22 1.71 -11.83
C LEU A 129 0.90 2.12 -13.15
N ASP A 130 1.62 3.25 -13.18
CA ASP A 130 2.40 3.69 -14.33
C ASP A 130 3.54 2.71 -14.72
N LYS A 131 3.91 1.77 -13.85
CA LYS A 131 4.95 0.76 -14.11
C LYS A 131 4.40 -0.59 -14.56
N ILE A 132 3.09 -0.81 -14.46
CA ILE A 132 2.45 -2.11 -14.69
C ILE A 132 1.26 -2.09 -15.65
N ILE A 133 0.69 -0.92 -15.92
CA ILE A 133 -0.32 -0.70 -16.96
C ILE A 133 0.36 -0.27 -18.26
#